data_AF-A0A939BSY0-F1
#
_entry.id   AF-A0A939BSY0-F1
#
_cell.length_a   1.000
_cell.length_b   1.000
_cell.length_c   1.000
_cell.angle_alpha   90.00
_cell.angle_beta   90.00
_cell.angle_gamma   90.00
#
_symmetry.space_group_name_H-M   'P 1'
#
loop_
_entity.id
_entity.type
_entity.pdbx_description
1 polymer ?
#
loop_
_entity_poly.entity_id
_entity_poly.type
_entity_poly.pdbx_seq_one_letter_code
_entity_poly.pdbx_strand_id
1 'polypeptide(L)' 'MDKNLLFERVKTAIHSSTKTPKYMAVSTVRLASVFDVSPAEIEQGLNELVQEGKLQRGTAEQRPSVTVYMLPA' A
#
# COMPACT_ATOMS: atom_id res chain seq x y z
N MET A 1 -11.40 9.52 -1.44
CA MET A 1 -10.02 9.87 -1.88
C MET A 1 -9.77 9.57 -3.36
N ASP A 2 -8.86 10.28 -4.03
CA ASP A 2 -8.40 9.93 -5.39
C ASP A 2 -7.48 8.69 -5.37
N LYS A 3 -7.95 7.61 -6.01
CA LYS A 3 -7.26 6.31 -6.06
C LYS A 3 -6.01 6.33 -6.94
N ASN A 4 -5.96 7.15 -7.98
CA ASN A 4 -4.76 7.27 -8.83
C ASN A 4 -3.64 7.94 -8.04
N LEU A 5 -3.97 8.96 -7.24
CA LEU A 5 -3.01 9.60 -6.35
C LEU A 5 -2.49 8.64 -5.27
N LEU A 6 -3.39 7.82 -4.68
CA LEU A 6 -3.01 6.76 -3.75
C LEU A 6 -2.02 5.79 -4.39
N PHE A 7 -2.35 5.30 -5.58
CA PHE A 7 -1.55 4.33 -6.30
C PHE A 7 -0.16 4.88 -6.62
N GLU A 8 -0.06 6.08 -7.20
CA GLU A 8 1.23 6.67 -7.54
C GLU A 8 2.10 6.93 -6.29
N ARG A 9 1.48 7.31 -5.16
CA ARG A 9 2.20 7.46 -3.89
C ARG A 9 2.75 6.12 -3.38
N VAL A 10 1.92 5.08 -3.38
CA VAL A 10 2.30 3.73 -2.94
C VAL A 10 3.36 3.14 -3.86
N LYS A 11 3.19 3.26 -5.18
CA LYS A 11 4.14 2.83 -6.21
C LYS A 11 5.49 3.53 -6.08
N THR A 12 5.51 4.85 -5.90
CA THR A 12 6.76 5.61 -5.66
C THR A 12 7.47 5.10 -4.40
N ALA A 13 6.71 4.86 -3.34
CA ALA A 13 7.27 4.36 -2.09
C ALA A 13 7.80 2.92 -2.21
N ILE A 14 7.10 2.03 -2.93
CA ILE A 14 7.58 0.68 -3.26
C ILE A 14 8.86 0.76 -4.10
N HIS A 15 8.93 1.64 -5.12
CA HIS A 15 10.13 1.82 -5.93
C HIS A 15 11.33 2.32 -5.12
N SER A 16 11.10 3.21 -4.14
CA SER A 16 12.14 3.69 -3.21
C SER A 16 12.55 2.66 -2.14
N SER A 17 11.83 1.54 -2.03
CA SER A 17 12.16 0.49 -1.08
C SER A 17 13.47 -0.20 -1.46
N THR A 18 14.35 -0.34 -0.48
CA THR A 18 15.62 -1.06 -0.61
C THR A 18 15.46 -2.57 -0.41
N LYS A 19 14.23 -3.06 -0.20
CA LYS A 19 13.93 -4.48 0.05
C LYS A 19 13.82 -5.26 -1.26
N THR A 20 14.18 -6.54 -1.21
CA THR A 20 14.07 -7.48 -2.33
C THR A 20 13.25 -8.71 -1.88
N PRO A 21 12.10 -9.02 -2.51
CA PRO A 21 11.42 -8.25 -3.56
C PRO A 21 11.00 -6.85 -3.09
N LYS A 22 10.76 -5.92 -4.00
CA LYS A 22 10.37 -4.55 -3.64
C LYS A 22 8.95 -4.54 -3.07
N TYR A 23 8.87 -4.40 -1.76
CA TYR A 23 7.60 -4.23 -1.04
C TYR A 23 7.69 -3.05 -0.08
N MET A 24 6.52 -2.49 0.24
CA MET A 24 6.35 -1.48 1.28
C MET A 24 5.44 -2.03 2.38
N ALA A 25 5.88 -1.89 3.62
CA ALA A 25 4.99 -2.00 4.77
C ALA A 25 4.15 -0.72 4.84
N VAL A 26 2.85 -0.84 4.58
CA VAL A 26 1.95 0.31 4.58
C VAL A 26 1.10 0.24 5.82
N SER A 27 1.13 1.29 6.62
CA SER A 27 0.16 1.51 7.69
C SER A 27 -0.96 2.39 7.15
N THR A 28 -2.19 1.89 7.19
CA THR A 28 -3.40 2.58 6.74
C THR A 28 -3.62 3.88 7.52
N VAL A 29 -3.37 3.84 8.83
CA VAL A 29 -3.37 5.01 9.73
C VAL A 29 -2.35 6.06 9.29
N ARG A 30 -1.14 5.64 8.90
CA ARG A 30 -0.11 6.58 8.45
C ARG A 30 -0.48 7.25 7.13
N LEU A 31 -1.01 6.49 6.18
CA LEU A 31 -1.46 7.06 4.90
C LEU A 31 -2.68 7.96 5.09
N ALA A 32 -3.61 7.58 5.96
CA ALA A 32 -4.77 8.39 6.31
C ALA A 32 -4.36 9.78 6.79
N SER A 33 -3.34 9.84 7.66
CA SER A 33 -2.75 11.10 8.11
C SER A 33 -2.04 11.90 7.02
N VAL A 34 -1.45 11.25 6.00
CA VAL A 34 -0.77 11.94 4.89
C VAL A 34 -1.76 12.53 3.89
N PHE A 35 -2.87 11.83 3.67
CA PHE A 35 -3.91 12.24 2.73
C PHE A 35 -5.04 13.04 3.37
N ASP A 36 -5.00 13.24 4.69
CA ASP A 36 -6.05 13.89 5.48
C ASP A 36 -7.44 13.25 5.27
N VAL A 37 -7.46 11.91 5.26
CA VAL A 37 -8.68 11.09 5.09
C VAL A 37 -8.79 10.06 6.19
N SER A 38 -9.92 9.34 6.23
CA SER A 38 -10.10 8.24 7.16
C SER A 38 -9.25 7.00 6.81
N PRO A 39 -8.77 6.22 7.80
CA PRO A 39 -8.12 4.93 7.54
C PRO A 39 -8.99 3.96 6.75
N ALA A 40 -10.30 4.01 6.92
CA ALA A 40 -11.26 3.20 6.17
C ALA A 40 -11.25 3.51 4.68
N GLU A 41 -11.17 4.80 4.29
CA GLU A 41 -11.04 5.19 2.88
C GLU A 41 -9.72 4.72 2.26
N ILE A 42 -8.63 4.76 3.02
CA ILE A 42 -7.34 4.20 2.57
C ILE A 42 -7.45 2.70 2.36
N GLU A 43 -8.03 1.97 3.33
CA GLU A 43 -8.19 0.52 3.23
C GLU A 43 -9.04 0.14 2.03
N GLN A 44 -10.15 0.85 1.80
CA GLN A 44 -10.97 0.63 0.64
C GLN A 44 -10.19 0.87 -0.65
N GLY A 45 -9.48 1.99 -0.78
CA GLY A 45 -8.69 2.30 -1.97
C GLY A 45 -7.57 1.30 -2.23
N LEU A 46 -6.86 0.85 -1.19
CA LEU A 46 -5.85 -0.20 -1.31
C LEU A 46 -6.45 -1.54 -1.73
N ASN A 47 -7.60 -1.89 -1.17
CA ASN A 47 -8.29 -3.14 -1.52
C ASN A 47 -8.79 -3.12 -2.97
N GLU A 48 -9.35 -2.01 -3.43
CA GLU A 48 -9.72 -1.82 -4.84
C GLU A 48 -8.50 -1.95 -5.77
N LEU A 49 -7.36 -1.35 -5.42
CA LEU A 49 -6.12 -1.49 -6.20
C LEU A 49 -5.61 -2.93 -6.26
N VAL A 50 -5.84 -3.72 -5.20
CA VAL A 50 -5.53 -5.15 -5.18
C VAL A 50 -6.49 -5.95 -6.06
N GLN A 51 -7.80 -5.65 -5.99
CA GLN A 51 -8.81 -6.27 -6.83
C GLN A 51 -8.63 -5.96 -8.32
N GLU A 52 -8.19 -4.74 -8.64
CA GLU A 52 -7.82 -4.31 -10.00
C GLU A 52 -6.50 -4.95 -10.49
N GLY A 53 -5.80 -5.69 -9.64
CA GLY A 53 -4.51 -6.30 -9.97
C GLY A 53 -3.35 -5.30 -10.07
N LYS A 54 -3.55 -4.03 -9.67
CA LYS A 54 -2.49 -3.00 -9.67
C LYS A 54 -1.54 -3.14 -8.49
N LEU A 55 -2.00 -3.73 -7.38
CA LEU A 55 -1.20 -4.04 -6.20
C LEU A 55 -1.39 -5.50 -5.79
N GLN A 56 -0.39 -6.04 -5.11
CA GLN A 56 -0.48 -7.34 -4.44
C GLN A 56 -0.32 -7.14 -2.94
N ARG A 57 -1.25 -7.73 -2.16
CA ARG A 57 -1.19 -7.73 -0.70
C ARG A 57 -0.42 -8.96 -0.23
N GLY A 58 0.50 -8.77 0.71
CA GLY A 58 1.22 -9.84 1.39
C GLY A 58 1.37 -9.56 2.88
N THR A 59 2.08 -10.45 3.56
CA THR A 59 2.47 -10.30 4.97
C THR A 59 3.98 -10.33 5.07
N ALA A 60 4.55 -9.44 5.89
CA ALA A 60 5.99 -9.51 6.16
C ALA A 60 6.27 -10.73 7.06
N GLU A 61 7.12 -11.66 6.63
CA GLU A 61 7.49 -12.87 7.41
C GLU A 61 7.98 -12.54 8.82
N GLN A 62 8.65 -11.40 8.99
CA GLN A 62 9.19 -10.96 10.28
C GLN A 62 8.14 -10.30 11.20
N ARG A 63 6.97 -9.89 10.67
CA ARG A 63 5.88 -9.25 11.42
C ARG A 63 4.52 -9.60 10.81
N PRO A 64 3.84 -10.66 11.28
CA PRO A 64 2.55 -11.09 10.73
C PRO A 64 1.44 -10.05 10.90
N SER A 65 1.58 -9.11 11.83
CA SER A 65 0.66 -7.97 12.00
C SER A 65 0.83 -6.87 10.95
N VAL A 66 1.89 -6.91 10.15
CA VAL A 66 2.20 -5.89 9.15
C VAL A 66 1.79 -6.40 7.78
N THR A 67 0.73 -5.80 7.24
CA THR A 67 0.37 -5.94 5.83
C THR A 67 1.40 -5.20 4.97
N VAL A 68 1.90 -5.89 3.95
CA VAL A 68 2.78 -5.31 2.94
C VAL A 68 2.08 -5.24 1.59
N TYR A 69 2.45 -4.25 0.80
CA TYR A 69 1.98 -4.09 -0.57
C TYR A 69 3.18 -4.10 -1.52
N MET A 70 3.00 -4.75 -2.66
CA MET A 70 4.01 -4.92 -3.71
C MET A 70 3.36 -4.67 -5.07
N LEU A 71 4.18 -4.29 -6.05
CA LEU A 71 3.73 -4.20 -7.43
C LEU A 71 3.65 -5.62 -8.01
N PRO A 72 2.64 -5.93 -8.83
CA PRO A 72 2.61 -7.16 -9.61
C PRO A 72 3.86 -7.24 -10.51
N ALA A 73 4.42 -8.44 -10.68
CA ALA A 73 5.53 -8.71 -11.58
C ALA A 73 5.07 -8.74 -13.05
#